data_AF-A0A0L0LF38-F1
#
_entry.id   AF-A0A0L0LF38-F1
#
_cell.length_a   1.000
_cell.length_b   1.000
_cell.length_c   1.000
_cell.angle_alpha   90.00
_cell.angle_beta   90.00
_cell.angle_gamma   90.00
#
_symmetry.space_group_name_H-M   'P 1'
#
loop_
_entity.id
_entity.type
_entity.pdbx_description
1 polymer ?
#
loop_
_entity_poly.entity_id
_entity_poly.type
_entity_poly.pdbx_seq_one_letter_code
_entity_poly.pdbx_strand_id
1 'polypeptide(L)'
;MRITQRKGDVAVAQAVATFTRYGFDVSLPLTESAAYDLIVDTGKDIRRVQIKFASGKEVGLRRVHSNSKGYVVKKPLKNTFDWLYVLNSSGEEFLVTYSLAGRNCINPQSKDILASVLRSIKA
;
A
#
# COMPACT_ATOMS: atom_id res chain seq x y z
N MET A 1 -3.92 14.27 18.50
CA MET A 1 -3.61 13.62 17.20
C MET A 1 -3.80 12.11 17.35
N ARG A 2 -4.63 11.46 16.52
CA ARG A 2 -5.00 10.03 16.71
C ARG A 2 -3.81 9.13 16.33
N ILE A 3 -3.39 8.25 17.26
CA ILE A 3 -2.20 7.38 17.12
C ILE A 3 -2.23 6.52 15.84
N THR A 4 -3.42 6.08 15.41
CA THR A 4 -3.58 5.25 14.21
C THR A 4 -3.31 6.00 12.91
N GLN A 5 -3.67 7.29 12.83
CA GLN A 5 -3.41 8.10 11.63
C GLN A 5 -1.90 8.29 11.44
N ARG A 6 -1.18 8.59 12.54
CA ARG A 6 0.28 8.69 12.53
C ARG A 6 0.98 7.43 12.00
N LYS A 7 0.49 6.24 12.34
CA LYS A 7 1.05 4.98 11.82
C LYS A 7 0.88 4.86 10.30
N GLY A 8 -0.26 5.29 9.78
CA GLY A 8 -0.51 5.40 8.34
C GLY A 8 0.46 6.39 7.69
N ASP A 9 0.57 7.59 8.26
CA ASP A 9 1.45 8.66 7.75
C ASP A 9 2.92 8.21 7.71
N VAL A 10 3.39 7.52 8.76
CA VAL A 10 4.74 6.92 8.80
C VAL A 10 4.93 5.89 7.70
N ALA A 11 3.95 5.01 7.45
CA ALA A 11 4.03 4.04 6.37
C ALA A 11 4.07 4.71 4.99
N VAL A 12 3.31 5.80 4.79
CA VAL A 12 3.34 6.57 3.54
C VAL A 12 4.69 7.24 3.34
N ALA A 13 5.21 7.93 4.35
CA ALA A 13 6.52 8.57 4.29
C ALA A 13 7.64 7.56 4.00
N GLN A 14 7.62 6.39 4.66
CA GLN A 14 8.58 5.32 4.41
C GLN A 14 8.47 4.79 2.98
N ALA A 15 7.26 4.57 2.46
CA ALA A 15 7.07 4.10 1.09
C ALA A 15 7.66 5.07 0.06
N VAL A 16 7.40 6.38 0.22
CA VAL A 16 7.99 7.41 -0.64
C VAL A 16 9.51 7.32 -0.57
N ALA A 17 10.09 7.35 0.62
CA ALA A 17 11.54 7.26 0.81
C ALA A 17 12.14 5.99 0.19
N THR A 18 11.47 4.84 0.34
CA THR A 18 11.92 3.58 -0.23
C THR A 18 11.85 3.59 -1.75
N PHE A 19 10.71 3.92 -2.36
CA PHE A 19 10.60 3.92 -3.82
C PHE A 19 11.59 4.91 -4.46
N THR A 20 11.74 6.10 -3.87
CA THR A 20 12.74 7.08 -4.31
C THR A 20 14.17 6.57 -4.15
N ARG A 21 14.51 5.90 -3.03
CA ARG A 21 15.84 5.27 -2.83
C ARG A 21 16.13 4.19 -3.85
N TYR A 22 15.09 3.46 -4.29
CA TYR A 22 15.19 2.51 -5.38
C TYR A 22 15.15 3.19 -6.76
N GLY A 23 15.13 4.52 -6.87
CA GLY A 23 15.22 5.25 -8.13
C GLY A 23 13.94 5.17 -8.97
N PHE A 24 12.78 5.10 -8.31
CA PHE A 24 11.48 5.26 -8.96
C PHE A 24 10.95 6.68 -8.73
N ASP A 25 10.22 7.22 -9.70
CA ASP A 25 9.49 8.46 -9.52
C ASP A 25 8.16 8.19 -8.79
N VAL A 26 7.84 9.07 -7.84
CA VAL A 26 6.69 8.93 -6.95
C VAL A 26 5.76 10.14 -7.12
N SER A 27 4.49 9.88 -7.37
CA SER A 27 3.45 10.91 -7.48
C SER A 27 2.37 10.70 -6.41
N LEU A 28 1.97 11.78 -5.75
CA LEU A 28 0.94 11.77 -4.72
C LEU A 28 -0.38 12.35 -5.28
N PRO A 29 -1.52 11.65 -5.13
CA PRO A 29 -2.81 12.20 -5.50
C PRO A 29 -3.17 13.38 -4.58
N LEU A 30 -3.70 14.46 -5.15
CA LEU A 30 -4.18 15.62 -4.37
C LEU A 30 -5.42 15.28 -3.52
N THR A 31 -6.18 14.26 -3.90
CA THR A 31 -7.43 13.88 -3.23
C THR A 31 -7.23 12.76 -2.22
N GLU A 32 -7.85 12.90 -1.05
CA GLU A 32 -7.93 11.86 -0.02
C GLU A 32 -8.95 10.75 -0.36
N SER A 33 -9.75 10.95 -1.41
CA SER A 33 -10.77 9.98 -1.84
C SER A 33 -10.23 8.89 -2.78
N ALA A 34 -8.97 9.03 -3.20
CA ALA A 34 -8.31 8.09 -4.09
C ALA A 34 -8.27 6.69 -3.46
N ALA A 35 -8.23 5.70 -4.34
CA ALA A 35 -8.28 4.31 -3.92
C ALA A 35 -6.94 3.69 -3.55
N TYR A 36 -5.89 4.50 -3.66
CA TYR A 36 -4.48 4.24 -3.49
C TYR A 36 -3.87 5.50 -2.89
N ASP A 37 -2.72 5.36 -2.22
CA ASP A 37 -2.08 6.47 -1.51
C ASP A 37 -1.04 7.19 -2.37
N LEU A 38 -0.40 6.48 -3.29
CA LEU A 38 0.56 7.05 -4.24
C LEU A 38 0.60 6.28 -5.55
N ILE A 39 1.32 6.85 -6.51
CA ILE A 39 1.67 6.23 -7.78
C ILE A 39 3.19 6.11 -7.87
N VAL A 40 3.66 4.98 -8.38
CA VAL A 40 5.07 4.74 -8.71
C VAL A 40 5.20 4.60 -10.22
N ASP A 41 6.11 5.36 -10.82
CA ASP A 41 6.54 5.17 -12.20
C ASP A 41 7.74 4.21 -12.23
N THR A 42 7.58 3.07 -12.91
CA THR A 42 8.63 2.06 -13.03
C THR A 42 9.56 2.29 -14.22
N GLY A 43 9.28 3.30 -15.05
CA GLY A 43 9.87 3.51 -16.37
C GLY A 43 9.27 2.63 -17.48
N LYS A 44 8.61 1.51 -17.11
CA LYS A 44 7.87 0.63 -18.03
C LYS A 44 6.37 0.89 -17.96
N ASP A 45 5.88 1.13 -16.76
CA ASP A 45 4.47 1.34 -16.47
C ASP A 45 4.22 2.13 -15.18
N ILE A 46 2.98 2.56 -15.04
CA ILE A 46 2.50 3.29 -13.86
C ILE A 46 1.79 2.30 -12.93
N ARG A 47 2.14 2.33 -11.65
CA ARG A 47 1.60 1.43 -10.62
C ARG A 47 0.95 2.22 -9.51
N ARG A 48 -0.36 2.01 -9.32
CA ARG A 48 -1.12 2.58 -8.19
C ARG A 48 -0.83 1.76 -6.94
N VAL A 49 -0.34 2.39 -5.89
CA VAL A 49 0.10 1.71 -4.67
C VAL A 49 -0.80 2.10 -3.50
N GLN A 50 -1.46 1.11 -2.91
CA GLN A 50 -2.08 1.25 -1.61
C GLN A 50 -1.06 0.92 -0.53
N ILE A 51 -1.05 1.71 0.54
CA ILE A 51 -0.13 1.62 1.66
C ILE A 51 -0.93 1.19 2.89
N LYS A 52 -0.33 0.28 3.66
CA LYS A 52 -0.85 -0.14 4.96
C LYS A 52 0.27 -0.22 5.99
N PHE A 53 -0.06 0.22 7.20
CA PHE A 53 0.70 -0.14 8.38
C PHE A 53 0.08 -1.37 9.05
N ALA A 54 0.91 -2.32 9.47
CA ALA A 54 0.46 -3.54 10.14
C ALA A 54 1.17 -3.73 11.49
N SER A 55 0.40 -3.83 12.57
CA SER A 55 0.93 -4.19 13.90
C SER A 55 1.06 -5.70 14.10
N GLY A 56 0.53 -6.52 13.18
CA GLY A 56 0.59 -7.97 13.24
C GLY A 56 0.80 -8.55 11.85
N LYS A 57 0.76 -9.88 11.75
CA LYS A 57 0.95 -10.60 10.48
C LYS A 57 -0.19 -10.35 9.49
N GLU A 58 -1.41 -10.19 10.01
CA GLU A 58 -2.60 -9.98 9.19
C GLU A 58 -2.78 -8.51 8.84
N VAL A 59 -2.90 -8.24 7.54
CA VAL A 59 -3.13 -6.92 6.97
C VAL A 59 -4.56 -6.85 6.45
N GLY A 60 -5.39 -6.04 7.09
CA GLY A 60 -6.75 -5.78 6.64
C GLY A 60 -6.77 -4.97 5.35
N LEU A 61 -7.47 -5.48 4.33
CA LEU A 61 -7.64 -4.84 3.02
C LEU A 61 -8.90 -3.98 2.92
N ARG A 62 -9.81 -4.13 3.89
CA ARG A 62 -11.06 -3.37 3.91
C ARG A 62 -10.80 -1.88 4.02
N ARG A 63 -11.57 -1.10 3.25
CA ARG A 63 -11.63 0.36 3.40
C ARG A 63 -12.96 0.73 4.03
N VAL A 64 -12.88 1.56 5.07
CA VAL A 64 -14.06 2.08 5.76
C VAL A 64 -14.22 3.53 5.31
N HIS A 65 -15.26 3.80 4.55
CA HIS A 65 -15.62 5.17 4.17
C HIS A 65 -16.78 5.62 5.05
N SER A 66 -16.56 6.68 5.82
CA SER A 66 -17.63 7.35 6.54
C SER A 66 -18.43 8.23 5.58
N ASN A 67 -19.74 8.24 5.72
CA ASN A 67 -20.64 9.17 5.05
C ASN A 67 -21.70 9.69 6.03
N SER A 68 -22.54 10.61 5.58
CA SER A 68 -23.59 11.21 6.41
C SER A 68 -24.64 10.22 6.94
N LYS A 69 -24.65 8.97 6.44
CA LYS A 69 -25.60 7.90 6.81
C LYS A 69 -24.92 6.72 7.55
N GLY A 70 -23.63 6.84 7.89
CA GLY A 70 -22.88 5.79 8.59
C GLY A 70 -21.59 5.39 7.88
N TYR A 71 -21.19 4.12 8.00
CA TYR A 71 -19.93 3.61 7.43
C TYR A 71 -20.19 2.57 6.36
N VAL A 72 -19.48 2.67 5.24
CA VAL A 72 -19.48 1.67 4.17
C VAL A 72 -18.14 0.96 4.16
N VAL A 73 -18.18 -0.36 4.35
CA VAL A 73 -17.00 -1.23 4.23
C VAL A 73 -16.90 -1.73 2.80
N LYS A 74 -15.84 -1.32 2.10
CA LYS A 74 -15.58 -1.73 0.72
C LYS A 74 -14.41 -2.70 0.67
N LYS A 75 -14.62 -3.85 0.03
CA LYS A 75 -13.53 -4.75 -0.35
C LYS A 75 -12.76 -4.17 -1.54
N PRO A 76 -11.48 -4.53 -1.74
CA PRO A 76 -10.77 -4.19 -2.96
C PRO A 76 -11.51 -4.81 -4.15
N LEU A 77 -11.87 -3.96 -5.12
CA LEU A 77 -12.35 -4.40 -6.42
C LEU A 77 -11.15 -4.62 -7.34
N LYS A 78 -11.35 -5.33 -8.45
CA LYS A 78 -10.35 -5.41 -9.51
C LYS A 78 -9.93 -3.99 -9.94
N ASN A 79 -8.63 -3.77 -10.17
CA ASN A 79 -8.06 -2.49 -10.59
C ASN A 79 -8.23 -1.32 -9.58
N THR A 80 -8.48 -1.59 -8.30
CA THR A 80 -8.52 -0.53 -7.26
C THR A 80 -7.14 0.08 -7.02
N PHE A 81 -6.15 -0.79 -6.91
CA PHE A 81 -4.72 -0.50 -6.85
C PHE A 81 -4.00 -1.68 -7.49
N ASP A 82 -2.77 -1.46 -7.96
CA ASP A 82 -1.97 -2.48 -8.62
C ASP A 82 -1.06 -3.18 -7.59
N TRP A 83 -0.48 -2.41 -6.67
CA TRP A 83 0.38 -2.91 -5.60
C TRP A 83 -0.14 -2.56 -4.22
N LEU A 84 0.16 -3.43 -3.25
CA LEU A 84 -0.01 -3.15 -1.83
C LEU A 84 1.36 -3.14 -1.16
N TYR A 85 1.75 -1.97 -0.67
CA TYR A 85 2.91 -1.80 0.18
C TYR A 85 2.50 -1.94 1.65
N VAL A 86 3.27 -2.70 2.42
CA VAL A 86 3.03 -2.91 3.85
C VAL A 86 4.29 -2.58 4.63
N LEU A 87 4.17 -1.68 5.60
CA LEU A 87 5.16 -1.46 6.65
C LEU A 87 4.66 -2.12 7.93
N ASN A 88 5.45 -3.00 8.53
CA ASN A 88 5.09 -3.59 9.82
C ASN A 88 5.68 -2.82 11.01
N SER A 89 5.27 -3.18 12.23
CA SER A 89 5.77 -2.56 13.47
C SER A 89 7.26 -2.78 13.74
N SER A 90 7.89 -3.76 13.10
CA SER A 90 9.33 -4.04 13.20
C SER A 90 10.15 -3.24 12.18
N GLY A 91 9.50 -2.47 11.31
CA GLY A 91 10.15 -1.73 10.22
C GLY A 91 10.40 -2.56 8.96
N GLU A 92 9.89 -3.78 8.88
CA GLU A 92 10.01 -4.60 7.67
C GLU A 92 9.00 -4.16 6.61
N GLU A 93 9.45 -4.16 5.36
CA GLU A 93 8.71 -3.66 4.21
C GLU A 93 8.36 -4.82 3.25
N PHE A 94 7.10 -4.88 2.85
CA PHE A 94 6.58 -5.87 1.90
C PHE A 94 5.89 -5.18 0.72
N LEU A 95 5.98 -5.78 -0.45
CA LEU A 95 5.33 -5.35 -1.67
C LEU A 95 4.58 -6.51 -2.31
N VAL A 96 3.25 -6.45 -2.29
CA VAL A 96 2.37 -7.44 -2.91
C VAL A 96 1.95 -6.95 -4.28
N THR A 97 2.28 -7.70 -5.31
CA THR A 97 2.07 -7.33 -6.73
C THR A 97 1.00 -8.14 -7.45
N TYR A 98 0.40 -9.13 -6.78
CA TYR A 98 -0.70 -9.94 -7.30
C TYR A 98 -2.06 -9.39 -6.88
N SER A 99 -3.11 -9.76 -7.61
CA SER A 99 -4.46 -9.25 -7.37
C SER A 99 -5.00 -9.66 -5.99
N LEU A 100 -5.56 -8.67 -5.28
CA LEU A 100 -6.22 -8.84 -3.98
C LEU A 100 -7.74 -8.64 -4.05
N ALA A 101 -8.32 -8.64 -5.25
CA ALA A 101 -9.74 -8.41 -5.46
C ALA A 101 -10.59 -9.41 -4.64
N GLY A 102 -11.60 -8.89 -3.94
CA GLY A 102 -12.53 -9.69 -3.12
C GLY A 102 -11.98 -10.21 -1.79
N ARG A 103 -10.69 -10.04 -1.50
CA ARG A 103 -10.08 -10.48 -0.23
C ARG A 103 -10.35 -9.49 0.91
N ASN A 104 -10.45 -10.02 2.12
CA ASN A 104 -10.64 -9.22 3.34
C ASN A 104 -9.30 -8.85 4.00
N CYS A 105 -8.34 -9.76 3.95
CA CYS A 105 -7.03 -9.65 4.55
C CYS A 105 -5.98 -10.42 3.74
N ILE A 106 -4.72 -10.21 4.08
CA ILE A 106 -3.60 -11.05 3.67
C ILE A 106 -2.59 -11.17 4.81
N ASN A 107 -1.75 -12.20 4.73
CA ASN A 107 -0.51 -12.29 5.50
C ASN A 107 0.66 -12.18 4.49
N PRO A 108 1.43 -11.08 4.48
CA PRO A 108 2.61 -10.98 3.63
C PRO A 108 3.58 -12.13 3.89
N GLN A 109 4.13 -12.70 2.81
CA GLN A 109 5.04 -13.85 2.85
C GLN A 109 6.47 -13.42 2.48
N SER A 110 7.45 -14.31 2.64
CA SER A 110 8.85 -14.03 2.28
C SER A 110 9.03 -13.64 0.81
N LYS A 111 8.20 -14.15 -0.09
CA LYS A 111 8.18 -13.75 -1.52
C LYS A 111 7.76 -12.30 -1.74
N ASP A 112 7.06 -11.72 -0.78
CA ASP A 112 6.55 -10.35 -0.81
C ASP A 112 7.56 -9.37 -0.17
N ILE A 113 8.73 -9.83 0.31
CA ILE A 113 9.76 -8.93 0.86
C ILE A 113 10.14 -7.91 -0.19
N LEU A 114 10.01 -6.62 0.15
CA LEU A 114 10.09 -5.52 -0.82
C LEU A 114 11.41 -5.53 -1.61
N ALA A 115 12.53 -5.73 -0.93
CA ALA A 115 13.84 -5.75 -1.58
C ALA A 115 13.97 -6.87 -2.63
N SER A 116 13.36 -8.03 -2.39
CA SER A 116 13.36 -9.15 -3.34
C SER A 116 12.47 -8.87 -4.55
N VAL A 117 11.29 -8.29 -4.29
CA VAL A 117 10.33 -7.94 -5.35
C VAL A 117 10.87 -6.84 -6.25
N LEU A 118 11.41 -5.76 -5.68
CA LEU A 118 11.92 -4.62 -6.47
C LEU A 118 13.13 -5.00 -7.33
N ARG A 119 14.02 -5.88 -6.83
CA ARG A 119 15.12 -6.42 -7.65
C ARG A 119 14.61 -7.17 -8.87
N SER A 120 13.53 -7.94 -8.71
CA SER A 120 12.91 -8.69 -9.80
C SER A 120 12.21 -7.80 -10.83
N ILE A 121 11.73 -6.62 -10.44
CA ILE A 121 11.06 -5.66 -11.34
C ILE A 121 12.07 -4.87 -12.18
N LYS A 122 13.23 -4.55 -11.59
CA LYS A 122 14.31 -3.81 -12.25
C LYS A 122 15.19 -4.67 -13.15
N ALA A 123 15.26 -5.98 -12.91
CA ALA A 123 15.88 -6.92 -13.84
C ALA A 123 15.17 -6.89 -15.21
#